data_AF-D6XZE8-F1
#
_entry.id   AF-D6XZE8-F1
#
_cell.length_a   1.000
_cell.length_b   1.000
_cell.length_c   1.000
_cell.angle_alpha   90.00
_cell.angle_beta   90.00
_cell.angle_gamma   90.00
#
_symmetry.space_group_name_H-M   'P 1'
#
loop_
_entity.id
_entity.type
_entity.pdbx_description
1 polymer ?
#
loop_
_entity_poly.entity_id
_entity_poly.type
_entity_poly.pdbx_seq_one_letter_code
_entity_poly.pdbx_strand_id
1 'polypeptide(L)' 'MANVKNYQVQGGERLIIGGTIEVEGEGSILVDDVPFGPAAHQEASTAETVEGLRDDLNLLITQLTAAGLIKTD' A
#
# COMPACT_ATOMS: atom_id res chain seq x y z
N MET A 1 -25.74 -7.85 22.84
CA MET A 1 -24.80 -6.87 22.24
C MET A 1 -23.90 -7.63 21.29
N ALA A 2 -23.80 -7.21 20.02
CA ALA A 2 -22.92 -7.87 19.07
C ALA A 2 -21.47 -7.40 19.32
N ASN A 3 -20.61 -8.32 19.74
CA ASN A 3 -19.18 -8.07 19.96
C ASN A 3 -18.42 -8.14 18.64
N VAL A 4 -18.83 -7.33 17.65
CA VAL A 4 -18.15 -7.27 16.36
C VAL A 4 -17.12 -6.14 16.37
N LYS A 5 -15.84 -6.51 16.28
CA LYS A 5 -14.73 -5.53 16.20
C LYS A 5 -14.75 -4.75 14.90
N ASN A 6 -15.24 -5.37 13.82
CA ASN A 6 -15.34 -4.77 12.50
C ASN A 6 -16.83 -4.55 12.18
N TYR A 7 -17.21 -3.33 11.82
CA TYR A 7 -18.62 -2.98 11.58
C TYR A 7 -18.76 -1.84 10.58
N GLN A 8 -19.87 -1.84 9.84
CA GLN A 8 -20.25 -0.70 8.99
C GLN A 8 -20.96 0.37 9.82
N VAL A 9 -20.61 1.63 9.61
CA VAL A 9 -21.37 2.76 10.15
C VAL A 9 -22.75 2.79 9.47
N GLN A 10 -23.80 3.14 10.22
CA GLN A 10 -25.14 3.28 9.67
C GLN A 10 -25.11 4.23 8.46
N GLY A 11 -25.66 3.79 7.33
CA GLY A 11 -25.55 4.51 6.05
C GLY A 11 -24.50 3.93 5.09
N GLY A 12 -23.65 2.99 5.54
CA GLY A 12 -22.77 2.22 4.66
C GLY A 12 -21.53 2.95 4.13
N GLU A 13 -21.35 4.22 4.49
CA GLU A 13 -20.26 5.08 3.98
C GLU A 13 -18.87 4.66 4.47
N ARG A 14 -18.81 3.94 5.60
CA ARG A 14 -17.54 3.59 6.25
C ARG A 14 -17.59 2.22 6.88
N LEU A 15 -16.58 1.42 6.60
CA LEU A 15 -16.24 0.21 7.34
C LEU A 15 -15.20 0.56 8.40
N ILE A 16 -15.48 0.26 9.67
CA ILE A 16 -14.53 0.34 10.77
C ILE A 16 -13.90 -1.03 10.97
N ILE A 17 -12.57 -1.07 11.03
CA ILE A 17 -11.79 -2.27 11.34
C ILE A 17 -11.19 -2.10 12.73
N GLY A 18 -11.77 -2.75 13.73
CA GLY A 18 -11.25 -2.78 15.10
C GLY A 18 -10.37 -4.00 15.40
N GLY A 19 -10.22 -4.91 14.43
CA GLY A 19 -9.29 -6.04 14.47
C GLY A 19 -8.18 -5.93 13.41
N THR A 20 -7.69 -7.07 12.94
CA THR A 20 -6.72 -7.16 11.84
C THR A 20 -7.45 -7.66 10.59
N ILE A 21 -7.07 -7.14 9.42
CA ILE A 21 -7.37 -7.77 8.13
C ILE A 21 -6.16 -8.62 7.77
N GLU A 22 -6.36 -9.94 7.70
CA GLU A 22 -5.37 -10.88 7.19
C GLU A 22 -5.78 -11.29 5.77
N VAL A 23 -4.84 -11.19 4.84
CA VAL A 23 -5.04 -11.51 3.43
C VAL A 23 -4.08 -12.66 3.10
N GLU A 24 -4.64 -13.82 2.77
CA GLU A 24 -3.89 -15.05 2.51
C GLU A 24 -3.94 -15.45 1.03
N GLY A 25 -2.97 -16.28 0.60
CA GLY A 25 -2.93 -16.85 -0.74
C GLY A 25 -2.85 -15.78 -1.83
N GLU A 26 -3.76 -15.85 -2.80
CA GLU A 26 -3.86 -14.92 -3.94
C GLU A 26 -4.73 -13.68 -3.65
N GLY A 27 -5.14 -13.47 -2.39
CA GLY A 27 -5.94 -12.31 -2.01
C GLY A 27 -5.16 -10.98 -2.15
N SER A 28 -5.87 -9.91 -2.50
CA SER A 28 -5.29 -8.55 -2.58
C SER A 28 -6.31 -7.48 -2.17
N ILE A 29 -5.81 -6.36 -1.64
CA ILE A 29 -6.60 -5.15 -1.44
C ILE A 29 -6.32 -4.22 -2.63
N LEU A 30 -7.37 -3.69 -3.27
CA LEU A 30 -7.26 -2.70 -4.32
C LEU A 30 -7.87 -1.38 -3.84
N VAL A 31 -7.23 -0.27 -4.17
CA VAL A 31 -7.75 1.09 -4.00
C VAL A 31 -7.75 1.72 -5.40
N ASP A 32 -8.94 2.00 -5.94
CA ASP A 32 -9.12 2.51 -7.30
C ASP A 32 -8.34 1.70 -8.37
N ASP A 33 -8.51 0.37 -8.34
CA ASP A 33 -7.82 -0.62 -9.19
C ASP A 33 -6.29 -0.69 -9.03
N VAL A 34 -5.71 0.05 -8.07
CA VAL A 34 -4.29 -0.03 -7.72
C VAL A 34 -4.09 -0.99 -6.54
N PRO A 35 -3.17 -1.96 -6.60
CA PRO A 35 -2.82 -2.79 -5.46
C PRO A 35 -2.43 -1.95 -4.25
N PHE A 36 -2.98 -2.25 -3.08
CA PHE A 36 -2.60 -1.65 -1.81
C PHE A 36 -1.97 -2.72 -0.92
N GLY A 37 -0.66 -2.63 -0.74
CA GLY A 37 0.10 -3.60 0.02
C GLY A 37 1.58 -3.22 0.15
N PRO A 38 2.42 -4.12 0.70
CA PRO A 38 3.85 -3.91 0.74
C PRO A 38 4.42 -3.65 -0.66
N ALA A 39 5.23 -2.61 -0.79
CA ALA A 39 5.92 -2.34 -2.04
C ALA A 39 6.91 -3.46 -2.40
N ALA A 40 7.25 -3.54 -3.68
CA ALA A 40 8.30 -4.42 -4.16
C ALA A 40 9.61 -4.15 -3.41
N HIS A 41 10.46 -5.18 -3.30
CA HIS A 41 11.76 -5.01 -2.69
C HIS A 41 12.63 -4.07 -3.53
N GLN A 42 13.21 -3.07 -2.87
CA GLN A 42 14.26 -2.24 -3.43
C GLN A 42 15.59 -2.58 -2.76
N GLU A 43 16.58 -2.93 -3.59
CA GLU A 43 17.96 -3.10 -3.19
C GLU A 43 18.55 -1.80 -2.61
N ALA A 44 19.55 -1.94 -1.74
CA ALA A 44 20.25 -0.79 -1.19
C ALA A 44 20.96 0.00 -2.30
N SER A 45 20.86 1.33 -2.26
CA SER A 45 21.57 2.21 -3.19
C SER A 45 23.09 2.08 -3.01
N THR A 46 23.80 1.87 -4.11
CA THR A 46 25.27 1.87 -4.17
C THR A 46 25.79 3.04 -5.01
N ALA A 47 24.98 4.07 -5.20
CA ALA A 47 25.32 5.19 -6.05
C ALA A 47 26.47 6.04 -5.48
N GLU A 48 27.50 6.27 -6.29
CA GLU A 48 28.63 7.16 -5.95
C GLU A 48 28.48 8.57 -6.54
N THR A 49 27.44 8.77 -7.37
CA THR A 49 27.15 10.04 -8.03
C THR A 49 25.73 10.51 -7.72
N VAL A 50 25.51 11.82 -7.84
CA VAL A 50 24.16 12.41 -7.69
C VAL A 50 23.20 11.86 -8.74
N GLU A 51 23.70 11.59 -9.95
CA GLU A 51 22.90 10.98 -11.01
C GLU A 51 22.44 9.56 -10.64
N GLY A 52 23.34 8.71 -10.13
CA GLY A 52 22.96 7.37 -9.68
C GLY A 52 21.96 7.41 -8.52
N LEU A 53 22.15 8.33 -7.56
CA LEU A 53 21.21 8.48 -6.45
C LEU A 53 19.82 8.92 -6.92
N ARG A 54 19.76 9.82 -7.91
CA ARG A 54 18.49 10.25 -8.53
C ARG A 54 17.78 9.06 -9.17
N ASP A 55 18.52 8.20 -9.87
CA ASP A 55 17.93 7.06 -10.56
C ASP A 55 17.40 6.01 -9.57
N ASP A 56 18.16 5.71 -8.51
CA ASP A 56 17.73 4.81 -7.42
C ASP A 56 16.48 5.35 -6.68
N LEU A 57 16.42 6.67 -6.47
CA LEU A 57 15.26 7.32 -5.85
C LEU A 57 14.02 7.26 -6.76
N ASN A 58 14.18 7.53 -8.05
CA ASN A 58 13.07 7.45 -9.00
C ASN A 58 12.52 6.02 -9.13
N LEU A 59 13.40 5.02 -9.04
CA LEU A 59 12.99 3.62 -8.96
C LEU A 59 12.13 3.37 -7.71
N LEU A 60 12.54 3.88 -6.53
CA LEU A 60 11.77 3.75 -5.29
C LEU A 60 10.40 4.37 -5.40
N ILE A 61 10.33 5.60 -5.89
CA ILE A 61 9.07 6.32 -6.07
C ILE A 61 8.14 5.52 -6.99
N THR A 62 8.68 4.94 -8.06
CA THR A 62 7.91 4.11 -8.98
C THR A 62 7.36 2.86 -8.28
N GLN A 63 8.17 2.15 -7.49
CA GLN A 63 7.75 0.96 -6.75
C GLN A 63 6.69 1.29 -5.69
N LEU A 64 6.85 2.39 -4.96
CA LEU A 64 5.87 2.85 -3.96
C LEU A 64 4.54 3.28 -4.60
N THR A 65 4.59 3.92 -5.77
CA THR A 65 3.40 4.30 -6.53
C THR A 65 2.67 3.07 -7.04
N ALA A 66 3.38 2.09 -7.59
CA ALA A 66 2.80 0.83 -8.06
C ALA A 66 2.14 0.00 -6.94
N ALA A 67 2.60 0.17 -5.70
CA ALA A 67 2.05 -0.49 -4.51
C ALA A 67 0.90 0.29 -3.85
N GLY A 68 0.41 1.36 -4.49
CA GLY A 68 -0.69 2.18 -3.98
C GLY A 68 -0.35 2.97 -2.72
N LEU A 69 0.95 3.12 -2.41
CA LEU A 69 1.42 3.84 -1.21
C LEU A 69 1.62 5.34 -1.49
N ILE A 70 1.70 5.74 -2.75
CA ILE A 70 1.73 7.13 -3.21
C ILE A 70 0.49 7.36 -4.06
N LYS A 71 -0.26 8.42 -3.73
CA LYS A 71 -1.41 8.84 -4.52
C LYS A 71 -0.95 9.27 -5.91
N THR A 72 -1.60 8.78 -6.95
CA THR A 72 -1.49 9.31 -8.31
C THR A 72 -2.46 10.49 -8.46
N ASP A 73 -2.00 11.55 -9.14
CA ASP A 73 -2.82 12.73 -9.43
C ASP A 73 -4.01 12.42 -10.36
#